data_AF-A0A6P5G5N0-F1
#
_entry.id   AF-A0A6P5G5N0-F1
#
_cell.length_a   1.000
_cell.length_b   1.000
_cell.length_c   1.000
_cell.angle_alpha   90.00
_cell.angle_beta   90.00
_cell.angle_gamma   90.00
#
_symmetry.space_group_name_H-M   'P 1'
#
loop_
_entity.id
_entity.type
_entity.pdbx_description
1 polymer ?
#
loop_
_entity_poly.entity_id
_entity_poly.type
_entity_poly.pdbx_seq_one_letter_code
_entity_poly.pdbx_strand_id
1 'polypeptide(L)'
;MMGGSRPLTLYTKSYTLISSSIAPRFNPHRPIRNRTVLMSSSSSQPDPSPSPSPSPSSSSAAAAAIDFLSLCHRLKTTKRAGWVRRGVREPESVADHMYRMGVMALVAPDMPGIDRDRCIKMAIVHDIAEAIVGDITPSDGVPKLEKNRMEKEALDHMCNLLGGGSRAKEIHELWMEYEENSSPEAKIVKDFDKSKELI
;
A
#
# COMPACT_ATOMS: atom_id res chain seq x y z
N MET A 1 -43.36 27.97 -25.79
CA MET A 1 -43.36 28.21 -24.33
C MET A 1 -42.00 27.82 -23.78
N MET A 2 -41.31 28.82 -23.24
CA MET A 2 -40.13 28.83 -22.36
C MET A 2 -39.33 27.54 -22.15
N GLY A 3 -38.09 27.58 -22.63
CA GLY A 3 -36.99 26.77 -22.10
C GLY A 3 -36.57 27.24 -20.71
N GLY A 4 -36.10 26.30 -19.89
CA GLY A 4 -35.60 26.55 -18.55
C GLY A 4 -34.42 25.63 -18.24
N SER A 5 -33.26 25.92 -18.84
CA SER A 5 -31.98 25.37 -18.39
C SER A 5 -31.59 26.09 -17.09
N ARG A 6 -31.54 25.35 -15.98
CA ARG A 6 -30.98 25.84 -14.72
C ARG A 6 -29.48 25.52 -14.67
N PRO A 7 -28.58 26.51 -14.55
CA PRO A 7 -27.17 26.24 -14.31
C PRO A 7 -26.95 25.84 -12.84
N LEU A 8 -26.22 24.75 -12.62
CA LEU A 8 -25.68 24.38 -11.31
C LEU A 8 -24.48 25.28 -11.01
N THR A 9 -24.71 26.30 -10.18
CA THR A 9 -23.65 27.17 -9.68
C THR A 9 -22.81 26.41 -8.65
N LEU A 10 -21.57 26.06 -9.02
CA LEU A 10 -20.56 25.50 -8.12
C LEU A 10 -20.17 26.56 -7.08
N TYR A 11 -20.50 26.29 -5.82
CA TYR A 11 -20.13 27.14 -4.70
C TYR A 11 -18.70 26.79 -4.26
N THR A 12 -17.75 27.63 -4.64
CA THR A 12 -16.36 27.61 -4.14
C THR A 12 -16.33 28.00 -2.66
N LYS A 13 -15.98 27.06 -1.77
CA LYS A 13 -15.64 27.39 -0.38
C LYS A 13 -14.12 27.40 -0.22
N SER A 14 -13.61 28.58 0.12
CA SER A 14 -12.25 28.88 0.52
C SER A 14 -11.86 28.11 1.79
N TYR A 15 -10.69 27.49 1.81
CA TYR A 15 -10.11 26.86 3.00
C TYR A 15 -9.25 27.88 3.75
N THR A 16 -9.65 28.22 4.98
CA THR A 16 -8.85 29.00 5.92
C THR A 16 -7.98 28.05 6.76
N LEU A 17 -6.69 28.33 6.80
CA LEU A 17 -5.66 27.59 7.56
C LEU A 17 -5.94 27.62 9.07
N ILE A 18 -5.99 26.45 9.71
CA ILE A 18 -5.90 26.33 11.16
C ILE A 18 -4.52 25.76 11.49
N SER A 19 -3.66 26.64 11.98
CA SER A 19 -2.37 26.32 12.60
C SER A 19 -2.59 26.06 14.08
N SER A 20 -2.27 24.86 14.55
CA SER A 20 -2.05 24.60 15.98
C SER A 20 -0.96 23.55 16.17
N SER A 21 0.19 24.06 16.63
CA SER A 21 1.39 23.33 17.04
C SER A 21 1.13 22.51 18.30
N ILE A 22 1.33 21.19 18.24
CA ILE A 22 1.43 20.32 19.42
C ILE A 22 2.74 19.53 19.29
N ALA A 23 3.74 19.91 20.10
CA ALA A 23 4.97 19.16 20.25
C ALA A 23 4.86 18.14 21.42
N PRO A 24 5.48 16.95 21.31
CA PRO A 24 5.37 15.90 22.33
C PRO A 24 6.33 16.15 23.50
N ARG A 25 5.85 15.94 24.74
CA ARG A 25 6.69 15.91 25.94
C ARG A 25 7.21 14.50 26.17
N PHE A 26 8.50 14.31 25.93
CA PHE A 26 9.28 13.11 26.26
C PHE A 26 9.84 13.27 27.69
N ASN A 27 9.64 12.28 28.57
CA ASN A 27 10.14 12.31 29.95
C ASN A 27 11.20 11.20 30.16
N PRO A 28 12.49 11.53 30.29
CA PRO A 28 13.58 10.55 30.25
C PRO A 28 14.12 10.24 31.65
N HIS A 29 13.33 9.68 32.56
CA HIS A 29 13.88 9.21 33.85
C HIS A 29 13.16 7.98 34.39
N ARG A 30 13.76 6.80 34.17
CA ARG A 30 13.55 5.66 35.06
C ARG A 30 14.88 4.93 35.30
N PRO A 31 15.42 4.91 36.54
CA PRO A 31 16.69 4.29 36.82
C PRO A 31 16.62 2.76 36.88
N ILE A 32 17.72 2.16 36.42
CA ILE A 32 18.03 0.72 36.42
C ILE A 32 18.19 0.23 37.86
N ARG A 33 17.47 -0.83 38.25
CA ARG A 33 17.74 -1.56 39.50
C ARG A 33 18.43 -2.88 39.18
N ASN A 34 19.73 -2.92 39.46
CA ASN A 34 20.47 -4.16 39.67
C ASN A 34 19.97 -4.81 40.97
N ARG A 35 19.65 -6.10 40.94
CA ARG A 35 19.50 -6.88 42.17
C ARG A 35 20.29 -8.19 42.09
N THR A 36 21.17 -8.27 43.06
CA THR A 36 22.14 -9.27 43.48
C THR A 36 21.65 -10.73 43.46
N VAL A 37 22.59 -11.59 43.08
CA VAL A 37 22.61 -13.05 43.11
C VAL A 37 22.39 -13.59 44.53
N LEU A 38 21.56 -14.63 44.67
CA LEU A 38 21.55 -15.54 45.82
C LEU A 38 21.52 -16.98 45.31
N MET A 39 22.50 -17.77 45.75
CA MET A 39 22.61 -19.21 45.53
C MET A 39 21.63 -19.97 46.44
N SER A 40 21.05 -21.06 45.93
CA SER A 40 20.78 -22.26 46.74
C SER A 40 20.39 -23.49 45.89
N SER A 41 21.19 -24.54 46.03
CA SER A 41 20.84 -25.98 46.15
C SER A 41 19.96 -26.69 45.10
N SER A 42 20.65 -27.50 44.28
CA SER A 42 20.41 -28.93 43.98
C SER A 42 19.01 -29.54 44.11
N SER A 43 18.45 -29.96 42.97
CA SER A 43 17.66 -31.19 42.84
C SER A 43 17.71 -31.72 41.40
N SER A 44 17.83 -33.04 41.29
CA SER A 44 18.05 -33.82 40.06
C SER A 44 16.82 -33.81 39.13
N GLN A 45 17.03 -33.69 37.83
CA GLN A 45 16.00 -33.87 36.79
C GLN A 45 16.50 -34.92 35.76
N PRO A 46 15.60 -35.79 35.25
CA PRO A 46 15.94 -36.83 34.26
C PRO A 46 16.06 -36.26 32.84
N ASP A 47 16.68 -37.04 31.95
CA ASP A 47 17.09 -36.70 30.57
C ASP A 47 16.03 -36.00 29.70
N PRO A 48 16.43 -35.05 28.82
CA PRO A 48 15.52 -34.41 27.90
C PRO A 48 15.23 -35.30 26.68
N SER A 49 13.94 -35.58 26.46
CA SER A 49 13.38 -36.06 25.20
C SER A 49 13.63 -35.07 24.04
N PRO A 50 13.64 -35.54 22.77
CA PRO A 50 14.08 -34.74 21.64
C PRO A 50 13.16 -33.54 21.41
N SER A 51 13.77 -32.36 21.34
CA SER A 51 13.12 -31.07 21.19
C SER A 51 12.36 -30.98 19.85
N PRO A 52 11.16 -30.37 19.81
CA PRO A 52 10.49 -30.09 18.54
C PRO A 52 11.33 -29.08 17.74
N SER A 53 11.57 -29.41 16.47
CA SER A 53 12.25 -28.57 15.49
C SER A 53 11.71 -27.13 15.49
N PRO A 54 12.59 -26.11 15.35
CA PRO A 54 12.18 -24.72 15.46
C PRO A 54 11.19 -24.37 14.33
N SER A 55 10.04 -23.86 14.73
CA SER A 55 9.13 -23.10 13.86
C SER A 55 9.90 -22.00 13.13
N PRO A 56 9.53 -21.65 11.88
CA PRO A 56 10.20 -20.59 11.13
C PRO A 56 10.30 -19.34 12.00
N SER A 57 11.53 -18.92 12.28
CA SER A 57 11.84 -17.92 13.27
C SER A 57 11.28 -16.55 12.86
N SER A 58 10.69 -15.81 13.80
CA SER A 58 10.11 -14.48 13.59
C SER A 58 11.09 -13.48 12.96
N SER A 59 12.40 -13.69 13.12
CA SER A 59 13.47 -12.92 12.48
C SER A 59 13.48 -13.06 10.95
N SER A 60 13.15 -14.24 10.40
CA SER A 60 13.08 -14.47 8.96
C SER A 60 11.89 -13.76 8.31
N ALA A 61 10.74 -13.72 8.99
CA ALA A 61 9.55 -13.02 8.52
C ALA A 61 9.74 -11.49 8.50
N ALA A 62 10.43 -10.94 9.50
CA ALA A 62 10.77 -9.51 9.53
C ALA A 62 11.75 -9.13 8.42
N ALA A 63 12.77 -9.96 8.16
CA ALA A 63 13.70 -9.75 7.05
C ALA A 63 12.98 -9.75 5.69
N ALA A 64 12.13 -10.74 5.43
CA ALA A 64 11.31 -10.82 4.21
C ALA A 64 10.42 -9.57 4.01
N ALA A 65 9.84 -9.04 5.09
CA ALA A 65 9.06 -7.81 5.04
C ALA A 65 9.93 -6.59 4.69
N ILE A 66 11.16 -6.50 5.23
CA ILE A 66 12.10 -5.42 4.92
C ILE A 66 12.51 -5.48 3.45
N ASP A 67 12.78 -6.67 2.91
CA ASP A 67 13.16 -6.83 1.50
C ASP A 67 12.00 -6.42 0.57
N PHE A 68 10.77 -6.87 0.88
CA PHE A 68 9.57 -6.45 0.18
C PHE A 68 9.37 -4.92 0.22
N LEU A 69 9.49 -4.30 1.39
CA LEU A 69 9.35 -2.84 1.55
C LEU A 69 10.47 -2.07 0.84
N SER A 70 11.68 -2.62 0.80
CA SER A 70 12.81 -2.04 0.05
C SER A 70 12.54 -2.03 -1.44
N LEU A 71 11.88 -3.07 -1.96
CA LEU A 71 11.44 -3.10 -3.35
C LEU A 71 10.31 -2.08 -3.61
N CYS A 72 9.30 -2.01 -2.74
CA CYS A 72 8.23 -1.01 -2.81
C CYS A 72 8.76 0.44 -2.74
N HIS A 73 9.91 0.68 -2.11
CA HIS A 73 10.52 2.02 -2.08
C HIS A 73 10.74 2.61 -3.48
N ARG A 74 11.01 1.77 -4.49
CA ARG A 74 11.22 2.20 -5.88
C ARG A 74 10.04 3.00 -6.44
N LEU A 75 8.82 2.75 -5.96
CA LEU A 75 7.60 3.47 -6.35
C LEU A 75 7.67 4.97 -6.03
N LYS A 76 8.48 5.39 -5.06
CA LYS A 76 8.72 6.81 -4.74
C LYS A 76 9.54 7.52 -5.80
N THR A 77 10.33 6.76 -6.55
CA THR A 77 11.20 7.27 -7.61
C THR A 77 10.69 6.97 -9.02
N THR A 78 9.81 5.98 -9.17
CA THR A 78 9.09 5.72 -10.42
C THR A 78 8.14 6.88 -10.68
N LYS A 79 8.43 7.70 -11.69
CA LYS A 79 7.57 8.82 -12.10
C LYS A 79 6.44 8.32 -13.00
N ARG A 80 5.25 8.88 -12.82
CA ARG A 80 4.12 8.62 -13.70
C ARG A 80 4.46 9.08 -15.12
N ALA A 81 4.71 8.13 -16.03
CA ALA A 81 5.24 8.33 -17.36
C ALA A 81 4.32 9.19 -18.24
N GLY A 82 3.01 9.15 -18.00
CA GLY A 82 2.06 10.06 -18.66
C GLY A 82 2.39 11.54 -18.43
N TRP A 83 2.76 11.93 -17.21
CA TRP A 83 3.15 13.31 -16.89
C TRP A 83 4.53 13.67 -17.45
N VAL A 84 5.48 12.73 -17.36
CA VAL A 84 6.83 12.90 -17.93
C VAL A 84 6.74 13.22 -19.43
N ARG A 85 5.94 12.46 -20.18
CA ARG A 85 5.76 12.66 -21.64
C ARG A 85 5.10 14.00 -21.99
N ARG A 86 4.23 14.51 -21.10
CA ARG A 86 3.60 15.83 -21.23
C ARG A 86 4.54 16.99 -20.84
N GLY A 87 5.78 16.71 -20.45
CA GLY A 87 6.75 17.73 -20.07
C GLY A 87 6.43 18.40 -18.73
N VAL A 88 5.65 17.75 -17.85
CA VAL A 88 5.46 18.26 -16.49
C VAL A 88 6.82 18.23 -15.78
N ARG A 89 7.21 19.38 -15.21
CA ARG A 89 8.53 19.57 -14.61
C ARG A 89 8.78 18.63 -13.43
N GLU A 90 7.84 18.56 -12.50
CA GLU A 90 7.91 17.70 -11.31
C GLU A 90 6.74 16.72 -11.32
N PRO A 91 6.82 15.64 -12.12
CA PRO A 91 5.75 14.66 -12.19
C PRO A 91 5.63 13.92 -10.86
N GLU A 92 4.39 13.60 -10.47
CA GLU A 92 4.13 12.76 -9.31
C GLU A 92 4.77 11.37 -9.48
N SER A 93 5.16 10.75 -8.36
CA SER A 93 5.57 9.36 -8.34
C SER A 93 4.36 8.41 -8.31
N VAL A 94 4.57 7.14 -8.63
CA VAL A 94 3.55 6.10 -8.49
C VAL A 94 3.09 5.98 -7.03
N ALA A 95 4.01 6.15 -6.07
CA ALA A 95 3.65 6.18 -4.65
C ALA A 95 2.75 7.38 -4.28
N ASP A 96 3.00 8.58 -4.83
CA ASP A 96 2.14 9.76 -4.61
C ASP A 96 0.72 9.51 -5.14
N HIS A 97 0.64 8.90 -6.33
CA HIS A 97 -0.60 8.54 -6.98
C HIS A 97 -1.43 7.56 -6.13
N MET A 98 -0.84 6.44 -5.71
CA MET A 98 -1.52 5.44 -4.87
C MET A 98 -1.90 6.00 -3.49
N TYR A 99 -1.08 6.87 -2.90
CA TYR A 99 -1.41 7.56 -1.65
C TYR A 99 -2.67 8.42 -1.82
N ARG A 100 -2.74 9.24 -2.87
CA ARG A 100 -3.93 10.06 -3.15
C ARG A 100 -5.17 9.19 -3.32
N MET A 101 -5.09 8.07 -4.04
CA MET A 101 -6.22 7.14 -4.20
C MET A 101 -6.65 6.48 -2.89
N GLY A 102 -5.71 6.09 -2.02
CA GLY A 102 -6.03 5.59 -0.69
C GLY A 102 -6.79 6.62 0.14
N VAL A 103 -6.38 7.89 0.08
CA VAL A 103 -7.11 9.00 0.73
C VAL A 103 -8.48 9.23 0.09
N MET A 104 -8.61 9.14 -1.24
CA MET A 104 -9.91 9.24 -1.93
C MET A 104 -10.88 8.15 -1.47
N ALA A 105 -10.42 6.90 -1.35
CA ALA A 105 -11.22 5.80 -0.81
C ALA A 105 -11.64 6.05 0.66
N LEU A 106 -10.73 6.61 1.47
CA LEU A 106 -10.99 6.93 2.86
C LEU A 106 -12.06 8.03 3.05
N VAL A 107 -12.03 9.08 2.22
CA VAL A 107 -12.95 10.22 2.32
C VAL A 107 -14.23 10.04 1.48
N ALA A 108 -14.31 9.00 0.66
CA ALA A 108 -15.50 8.69 -0.11
C ALA A 108 -16.69 8.42 0.83
N PRO A 109 -17.90 8.89 0.47
CA PRO A 109 -19.10 8.64 1.28
C PRO A 109 -19.35 7.14 1.42
N ASP A 110 -20.00 6.74 2.51
CA ASP A 110 -20.44 5.35 2.68
C ASP A 110 -21.38 4.97 1.54
N MET A 111 -21.07 3.86 0.88
CA MET A 111 -21.88 3.29 -0.20
C MET A 111 -22.42 1.93 0.26
N PRO A 112 -23.75 1.73 0.27
CA PRO A 112 -24.33 0.45 0.70
C PRO A 112 -23.76 -0.72 -0.10
N GLY A 113 -23.26 -1.74 0.60
CA GLY A 113 -22.71 -2.94 -0.01
C GLY A 113 -21.28 -2.81 -0.55
N ILE A 114 -20.57 -1.71 -0.26
CA ILE A 114 -19.16 -1.51 -0.59
C ILE A 114 -18.30 -1.63 0.67
N ASP A 115 -17.23 -2.42 0.60
CA ASP A 115 -16.19 -2.47 1.63
C ASP A 115 -15.14 -1.37 1.39
N ARG A 116 -15.21 -0.29 2.20
CA ARG A 116 -14.25 0.82 2.14
C ARG A 116 -12.82 0.36 2.42
N ASP A 117 -12.61 -0.53 3.39
CA ASP A 117 -11.27 -0.97 3.76
C ASP A 117 -10.64 -1.78 2.62
N ARG A 118 -11.46 -2.58 1.92
CA ARG A 118 -11.03 -3.26 0.69
C ARG A 118 -10.65 -2.27 -0.41
N CYS A 119 -11.42 -1.21 -0.63
CA CYS A 119 -11.07 -0.14 -1.58
C CYS A 119 -9.73 0.52 -1.23
N ILE A 120 -9.50 0.85 0.06
CA ILE A 120 -8.23 1.45 0.52
C ILE A 120 -7.06 0.49 0.27
N LYS A 121 -7.20 -0.78 0.68
CA LYS A 121 -6.16 -1.80 0.48
C LYS A 121 -5.85 -2.02 -0.99
N MET A 122 -6.87 -2.07 -1.84
CA MET A 122 -6.69 -2.22 -3.29
C MET A 122 -5.99 -1.00 -3.89
N ALA A 123 -6.39 0.22 -3.52
CA ALA A 123 -5.78 1.45 -4.00
C ALA A 123 -4.26 1.51 -3.72
N ILE A 124 -3.82 1.03 -2.54
CA ILE A 124 -2.39 1.06 -2.18
C ILE A 124 -1.54 -0.06 -2.78
N VAL A 125 -2.15 -1.07 -3.43
CA VAL A 125 -1.43 -2.19 -4.06
C VAL A 125 -1.61 -2.31 -5.58
N HIS A 126 -2.55 -1.57 -6.19
CA HIS A 126 -2.90 -1.79 -7.59
C HIS A 126 -1.74 -1.58 -8.58
N ASP A 127 -0.91 -0.56 -8.37
CA ASP A 127 0.29 -0.27 -9.17
C ASP A 127 1.58 -0.81 -8.52
N ILE A 128 1.49 -1.73 -7.55
CA ILE A 128 2.67 -2.19 -6.79
C ILE A 128 3.73 -2.86 -7.68
N ALA A 129 3.30 -3.54 -8.75
CA ALA A 129 4.17 -4.19 -9.72
C ALA A 129 5.06 -3.20 -10.49
N GLU A 130 4.64 -1.93 -10.61
CA GLU A 130 5.42 -0.86 -11.25
C GLU A 130 6.73 -0.56 -10.49
N ALA A 131 6.86 -1.06 -9.26
CA ALA A 131 8.14 -1.07 -8.54
C ALA A 131 9.22 -1.82 -9.31
N ILE A 132 8.85 -2.85 -10.09
CA ILE A 132 9.75 -3.64 -10.93
C ILE A 132 9.67 -3.20 -12.38
N VAL A 133 8.46 -3.14 -12.95
CA VAL A 133 8.26 -2.98 -14.40
C VAL A 133 8.26 -1.52 -14.89
N GLY A 134 8.12 -0.56 -13.96
CA GLY A 134 7.90 0.86 -14.28
C GLY A 134 6.45 1.18 -14.68
N ASP A 135 6.10 2.46 -14.78
CA ASP A 135 4.76 2.91 -15.22
C ASP A 135 4.65 2.76 -16.75
N ILE A 136 4.21 1.59 -17.21
CA ILE A 136 4.00 1.28 -18.62
C ILE A 136 2.70 1.93 -19.10
N THR A 137 2.81 2.83 -20.08
CA THR A 137 1.67 3.58 -20.61
C THR A 137 1.25 3.07 -22.00
N PRO A 138 0.04 3.39 -22.51
CA PRO A 138 -0.34 3.06 -23.88
C PRO A 138 0.64 3.59 -24.94
N SER A 139 1.37 4.67 -24.65
CA SER A 139 2.38 5.25 -25.55
C SER A 139 3.66 4.42 -25.67
N ASP A 140 3.86 3.43 -24.79
CA ASP A 140 5.01 2.51 -24.86
C ASP A 140 4.83 1.40 -25.91
N GLY A 141 3.63 1.25 -26.48
CA GLY A 141 3.35 0.25 -27.51
C GLY A 141 3.38 -1.20 -26.99
N VAL A 142 3.47 -1.41 -25.68
CA VAL A 142 3.42 -2.73 -25.06
C VAL A 142 1.97 -3.26 -25.14
N PRO A 143 1.72 -4.42 -25.76
CA PRO A 143 0.38 -5.01 -25.80
C PRO A 143 -0.17 -5.25 -24.40
N LYS A 144 -1.49 -5.06 -24.20
CA LYS A 144 -2.12 -5.23 -22.89
C LYS A 144 -1.83 -6.60 -22.25
N LEU A 145 -1.84 -7.68 -23.04
CA LEU A 145 -1.53 -9.02 -22.55
C LEU A 145 -0.09 -9.14 -22.03
N GLU A 146 0.85 -8.48 -22.70
CA GLU A 146 2.26 -8.50 -22.31
C GLU A 146 2.51 -7.64 -21.06
N LYS A 147 1.89 -6.45 -20.98
CA LYS A 147 1.88 -5.62 -19.77
C LYS A 147 1.37 -6.44 -18.57
N ASN A 148 0.20 -7.06 -18.72
CA ASN A 148 -0.40 -7.85 -17.65
C ASN A 148 0.47 -9.06 -17.26
N ARG A 149 1.15 -9.72 -18.22
CA ARG A 149 2.09 -10.81 -17.94
C ARG A 149 3.29 -10.31 -17.12
N MET A 150 3.92 -9.23 -17.55
CA MET A 150 5.08 -8.64 -16.87
C MET A 150 4.73 -8.18 -15.45
N GLU A 151 3.60 -7.51 -15.27
CA GLU A 151 3.14 -7.04 -13.96
C GLU A 151 2.78 -8.21 -13.03
N LYS A 152 2.14 -9.26 -13.58
CA LYS A 152 1.85 -10.46 -12.81
C LYS A 152 3.12 -11.16 -12.35
N GLU A 153 4.12 -11.31 -13.22
CA GLU A 153 5.42 -11.91 -12.85
C GLU A 153 6.16 -11.09 -11.79
N ALA A 154 6.10 -9.75 -11.91
CA ALA A 154 6.63 -8.86 -10.89
C ALA A 154 5.91 -9.05 -9.55
N LEU A 155 4.58 -9.10 -9.55
CA LEU A 155 3.79 -9.34 -8.34
C LEU A 155 4.09 -10.71 -7.72
N ASP A 156 4.17 -11.77 -8.53
CA ASP A 156 4.50 -13.12 -8.06
C ASP A 156 5.88 -13.13 -7.38
N HIS A 157 6.87 -12.43 -7.95
CA HIS A 157 8.18 -12.26 -7.33
C HIS A 157 8.10 -11.50 -5.99
N MET A 158 7.33 -10.40 -5.92
CA MET A 158 7.14 -9.63 -4.69
C MET A 158 6.46 -10.47 -3.59
N CYS A 159 5.45 -11.24 -3.94
CA CYS A 159 4.73 -12.12 -3.02
C CYS A 159 5.63 -13.24 -2.48
N ASN A 160 6.50 -13.81 -3.32
CA ASN A 160 7.51 -14.77 -2.90
C ASN A 160 8.55 -14.13 -1.96
N LEU A 161 9.01 -12.92 -2.27
CA LEU A 161 9.95 -12.17 -1.44
C LEU A 161 9.39 -11.86 -0.04
N LEU A 162 8.07 -11.61 0.06
CA LEU A 162 7.38 -11.41 1.34
C LEU A 162 7.29 -12.69 2.20
N GLY A 163 7.72 -13.84 1.66
CA GLY A 163 7.66 -15.15 2.31
C GLY A 163 6.33 -15.88 2.11
N GLY A 164 5.50 -15.46 1.15
CA GLY A 164 4.21 -16.08 0.86
C GLY A 164 3.18 -15.93 2.00
N GLY A 165 2.34 -16.95 2.16
CA GLY A 165 1.32 -17.02 3.21
C GLY A 165 0.13 -16.09 2.99
N SER A 166 -0.64 -15.84 4.05
CA SER A 166 -1.89 -15.08 3.96
C SER A 166 -1.70 -13.63 3.51
N ARG A 167 -0.62 -12.97 3.92
CA ARG A 167 -0.31 -11.58 3.55
C ARG A 167 -0.02 -11.44 2.06
N ALA A 168 0.84 -12.30 1.52
CA ALA A 168 1.14 -12.32 0.09
C ALA A 168 -0.10 -12.68 -0.74
N LYS A 169 -0.90 -13.63 -0.25
CA LYS A 169 -2.16 -14.01 -0.87
C LYS A 169 -3.15 -12.85 -0.94
N GLU A 170 -3.33 -12.09 0.14
CA GLU A 170 -4.22 -10.92 0.16
C GLU A 170 -3.77 -9.86 -0.87
N ILE A 171 -2.47 -9.54 -0.94
CA ILE A 171 -1.93 -8.59 -1.92
C ILE A 171 -2.19 -9.09 -3.34
N HIS A 172 -1.93 -10.37 -3.61
CA HIS A 172 -2.15 -10.96 -4.93
C HIS A 172 -3.63 -10.94 -5.32
N GLU A 173 -4.53 -11.30 -4.42
CA GLU A 173 -5.98 -11.30 -4.66
C GLU A 173 -6.51 -9.90 -4.92
N LEU A 174 -6.08 -8.89 -4.15
CA LEU A 174 -6.47 -7.49 -4.37
C LEU A 174 -6.01 -6.97 -5.74
N TRP A 175 -4.77 -7.29 -6.12
CA TRP A 175 -4.23 -6.89 -7.42
C TRP A 175 -4.99 -7.56 -8.58
N MET A 176 -5.24 -8.87 -8.48
CA MET A 176 -6.01 -9.61 -9.49
C MET A 176 -7.44 -9.06 -9.61
N GLU A 177 -8.10 -8.79 -8.49
CA GLU A 177 -9.47 -8.24 -8.48
C GLU A 177 -9.54 -6.88 -9.17
N TYR A 178 -8.54 -6.02 -8.93
CA TYR A 178 -8.41 -4.74 -9.62
C TYR A 178 -8.20 -4.90 -11.14
N GLU A 179 -7.30 -5.80 -11.55
CA GLU A 179 -6.99 -6.02 -12.96
C GLU A 179 -8.14 -6.67 -13.74
N GLU A 180 -8.85 -7.60 -13.12
CA GLU A 180 -10.05 -8.22 -13.67
C GLU A 180 -11.28 -7.30 -13.61
N ASN A 181 -11.22 -6.24 -12.79
CA ASN A 181 -12.32 -5.31 -12.55
C ASN A 181 -13.60 -6.03 -12.11
N SER A 182 -13.44 -7.05 -11.27
CA SER A 182 -14.46 -8.09 -11.02
C SER A 182 -15.45 -7.74 -9.90
N SER A 183 -15.10 -6.83 -8.99
CA SER A 183 -15.94 -6.40 -7.87
C SER A 183 -16.45 -4.94 -8.01
N PRO A 184 -17.50 -4.56 -7.26
CA PRO A 184 -17.88 -3.16 -7.09
C PRO A 184 -16.72 -2.28 -6.59
N GLU A 185 -15.93 -2.78 -5.63
CA GLU A 185 -14.75 -2.12 -5.09
C GLU A 185 -13.70 -1.84 -6.18
N ALA A 186 -13.39 -2.84 -7.01
CA ALA A 186 -12.45 -2.68 -8.12
C ALA A 186 -12.89 -1.63 -9.13
N LYS A 187 -14.19 -1.57 -9.44
CA LYS A 187 -14.75 -0.55 -10.33
C LYS A 187 -14.59 0.85 -9.75
N ILE A 188 -14.86 1.01 -8.46
CA ILE A 188 -14.69 2.28 -7.75
C ILE A 188 -13.20 2.69 -7.75
N VAL A 189 -12.28 1.77 -7.46
CA VAL A 189 -10.85 2.07 -7.45
C VAL A 189 -10.34 2.38 -8.87
N LYS A 190 -10.84 1.71 -9.92
CA LYS A 190 -10.55 2.07 -11.32
C LYS A 190 -11.11 3.45 -11.69
N ASP A 191 -12.22 3.90 -11.09
CA ASP A 191 -12.73 5.24 -11.33
C ASP A 191 -11.89 6.31 -10.60
N PHE A 192 -11.39 6.02 -9.40
CA PHE A 192 -10.36 6.85 -8.76
C PHE A 192 -9.10 6.94 -9.62
N ASP A 193 -8.69 5.81 -10.20
CA ASP A 193 -7.51 5.72 -11.07
C ASP A 193 -7.65 6.58 -12.34
N LYS A 194 -8.81 6.54 -13.01
CA LYS A 194 -9.08 7.38 -14.19
C LYS A 194 -9.08 8.87 -13.89
N SER A 195 -9.28 9.26 -12.62
CA SER A 195 -9.24 10.65 -12.18
C SER A 195 -7.83 11.26 -12.23
N LYS A 196 -6.85 10.55 -12.81
CA LYS A 196 -5.47 10.95 -13.15
C LYS A 196 -5.34 12.31 -13.88
N GLU A 197 -6.41 12.89 -14.42
CA GLU A 197 -6.35 14.17 -15.16
C GLU A 197 -6.86 15.39 -14.38
N LEU A 198 -7.49 15.22 -13.22
CA LEU A 198 -8.26 16.30 -12.59
C LEU A 198 -7.57 17.05 -11.43
N ILE A 199 -6.36 16.64 -11.01
CA ILE A 199 -5.68 17.25 -9.85
C ILE A 199 -4.16 17.32 -10.09
#